data_AF-A0A354DLA9-F1
#
_entry.id   AF-A0A354DLA9-F1
#
_cell.length_a   1.000
_cell.length_b   1.000
_cell.length_c   1.000
_cell.angle_alpha   90.00
_cell.angle_beta   90.00
_cell.angle_gamma   90.00
#
_symmetry.space_group_name_H-M   'P 1'
#
loop_
_entity.id
_entity.type
_entity.pdbx_description
1 polymer ?
#
loop_
_entity_poly.entity_id
_entity_poly.type
_entity_poly.pdbx_seq_one_letter_code
_entity_poly.pdbx_strand_id
1 'polypeptide(L)' 'MKNANKGEKIAIVTLGCEKNLVDSDIMSQLIDDRGFLLVEEPEDATVVIVN' A
#
# COMPACT_ATOMS: atom_id res chain seq x y z
N MET A 1 -7.41 14.90 14.33
CA MET A 1 -6.74 13.77 13.63
C MET A 1 -7.76 13.23 12.64
N LYS A 2 -7.48 13.28 11.32
CA LYS A 2 -8.47 12.90 10.29
C LYS A 2 -8.58 11.37 10.21
N ASN A 3 -9.82 10.90 10.11
CA ASN A 3 -10.23 9.50 10.03
C ASN A 3 -9.49 8.76 8.91
N ALA A 4 -8.67 7.75 9.26
CA ALA A 4 -8.44 6.66 8.32
C ALA A 4 -9.77 5.91 8.21
N ASN A 5 -10.47 6.07 7.09
CA ASN A 5 -11.63 5.24 6.80
C ASN A 5 -11.12 3.78 6.76
N LYS A 6 -11.56 2.97 7.72
CA LYS A 6 -11.22 1.54 7.92
C LYS A 6 -11.47 0.62 6.70
N GLY A 7 -11.81 1.16 5.52
CA GLY A 7 -12.18 0.40 4.33
C GLY A 7 -11.45 0.83 3.05
N GLU A 8 -10.50 1.76 3.12
CA GLU A 8 -9.63 2.07 1.97
C GLU A 8 -8.66 0.88 1.75
N LYS A 9 -8.70 0.33 0.54
CA LYS A 9 -7.89 -0.80 0.10
C LYS A 9 -6.73 -0.28 -0.74
N ILE A 10 -5.50 -0.58 -0.35
CA ILE A 10 -4.29 -0.06 -1.00
C ILE A 10 -3.54 -1.21 -1.67
N ALA A 11 -3.18 -1.04 -2.94
CA ALA A 11 -2.21 -1.90 -3.63
C ALA A 11 -0.91 -1.14 -3.89
N ILE A 12 0.24 -1.80 -3.72
CA ILE A 12 1.55 -1.25 -4.05
C ILE A 12 2.12 -2.03 -5.24
N VAL A 13 2.24 -1.36 -6.37
CA VAL A 13 2.90 -1.91 -7.57
C VAL A 13 4.33 -1.40 -7.58
N THR A 14 5.28 -2.32 -7.37
CA THR A 14 6.72 -2.00 -7.41
C THR A 14 7.25 -2.25 -8.82
N LEU A 15 7.70 -1.19 -9.49
CA LEU A 15 8.32 -1.23 -10.81
C LEU A 15 9.84 -1.06 -10.67
N GLY A 16 10.62 -1.71 -11.53
CA GLY A 16 12.08 -1.58 -11.55
C GLY A 16 12.82 -2.69 -10.80
N CYS A 17 14.00 -2.37 -10.24
CA CYS A 17 14.92 -3.36 -9.69
C CYS A 17 14.73 -3.61 -8.18
N GLU A 18 15.48 -4.58 -7.66
CA GLU A 18 15.48 -5.07 -6.26
C GLU A 18 15.57 -4.02 -5.15
N LYS A 19 16.02 -2.79 -5.46
CA LYS A 19 16.08 -1.68 -4.50
C LYS A 19 14.70 -1.20 -4.04
N ASN A 20 13.69 -1.24 -4.91
CA ASN A 20 12.36 -0.73 -4.59
C ASN A 20 11.54 -1.69 -3.70
N LEU A 21 11.99 -2.94 -3.54
CA LEU A 21 11.33 -3.93 -2.69
C LEU A 21 11.40 -3.53 -1.21
N VAL A 22 12.57 -3.07 -0.76
CA VAL A 22 12.75 -2.63 0.64
C VAL A 22 11.88 -1.42 0.95
N ASP A 23 11.76 -0.48 0.01
CA ASP A 23 10.91 0.70 0.17
C ASP A 23 9.42 0.30 0.21
N SER A 24 9.00 -0.63 -0.65
CA SER A 24 7.63 -1.16 -0.69
C SER A 24 7.25 -1.95 0.58
N ASP A 25 8.19 -2.67 1.19
CA ASP A 25 7.97 -3.35 2.48
C ASP A 25 7.75 -2.34 3.61
N ILE A 26 8.58 -1.29 3.66
CA ILE A 26 8.43 -0.21 4.65
C ILE A 26 7.09 0.51 4.45
N MET A 27 6.71 0.81 3.20
CA MET A 27 5.42 1.43 2.89
C MET A 27 4.24 0.54 3.32
N SER A 28 4.33 -0.77 3.10
CA SER A 28 3.30 -1.73 3.50
C SER A 28 3.07 -1.71 5.01
N GLN A 29 4.15 -1.73 5.80
CA GLN A 29 4.04 -1.67 7.26
C GLN A 29 3.39 -0.36 7.74
N LEU A 30 3.77 0.79 7.15
CA LEU A 30 3.19 2.08 7.50
C LEU A 30 1.70 2.17 7.16
N ILE A 31 1.26 1.53 6.07
CA ILE A 31 -0.14 1.46 5.65
C ILE A 31 -0.95 0.59 6.62
N ASP A 32 -0.41 -0.58 6.99
CA ASP A 32 -1.02 -1.49 7.96
C ASP A 32 -1.13 -0.86 9.36
N ASP A 33 -0.06 -0.22 9.85
CA ASP A 33 -0.03 0.48 11.14
C ASP A 33 -1.07 1.62 11.24
N ARG A 34 -1.49 2.17 10.10
CA ARG A 34 -2.51 3.22 10.00
C ARG A 34 -3.93 2.68 9.88
N GLY A 35 -4.09 1.36 9.78
CA GLY A 35 -5.39 0.68 9.72
C GLY A 35 -6.04 0.68 8.34
N PHE A 36 -5.24 0.83 7.28
CA PHE A 36 -5.69 0.60 5.90
C PHE A 36 -5.58 -0.89 5.54
N LEU A 37 -6.32 -1.33 4.52
CA LEU A 37 -6.28 -2.72 4.08
C LEU A 37 -5.34 -2.86 2.89
N LEU A 38 -4.31 -3.69 3.00
CA LEU A 38 -3.47 -4.04 1.85
C LEU A 38 -4.17 -5.11 1.00
N VAL A 39 -4.13 -4.95 -0.31
CA VAL A 39 -4.59 -5.93 -1.29
C VAL A 39 -3.48 -6.20 -2.31
N GLU A 40 -3.41 -7.43 -2.81
CA GLU A 40 -2.38 -7.86 -3.76
C GLU A 40 -2.68 -7.35 -5.17
N GLU A 41 -3.92 -7.51 -5.62
CA GLU A 41 -4.34 -7.14 -6.97
C GLU A 41 -4.73 -5.65 -7.04
N PRO A 42 -4.14 -4.85 -7.97
CA PRO A 42 -4.50 -3.45 -8.15
C PRO A 42 -5.99 -3.22 -8.47
N GLU A 43 -6.66 -4.22 -9.06
CA GLU A 43 -8.08 -4.14 -9.39
C GLU A 43 -9.00 -4.17 -8.15
N ASP A 44 -8.50 -4.73 -7.04
CA ASP A 44 -9.23 -4.77 -5.77
C ASP A 44 -9.02 -3.50 -4.92
N ALA A 45 -8.11 -2.62 -5.34
CA ALA A 45 -7.71 -1.45 -4.57
C ALA A 45 -8.60 -0.23 -4.83
N THR A 46 -8.83 0.57 -3.79
CA THR A 46 -9.38 1.93 -3.91
C THR A 46 -8.29 2.93 -4.29
N VAL A 47 -7.04 2.66 -3.92
CA VAL A 47 -5.86 3.47 -4.27
C VAL A 47 -4.70 2.55 -4.66
N VAL A 48 -4.03 2.88 -5.76
CA VAL A 48 -2.80 2.20 -6.20
C VAL A 48 -1.61 3.14 -6.03
N ILE A 49 -0.57 2.65 -5.35
CA ILE A 49 0.73 3.30 -5.24
C ILE A 49 1.66 2.61 -6.24
N VAL A 50 2.29 3.39 -7.12
CA VAL A 50 3.30 2.88 -8.05
C VAL A 50 4.67 3.39 -7.58
N ASN A 51 5.57 2.46 -7.26
CA ASN A 51 6.92 2.73 -6.76
C ASN A 51 7.97 2.33 -7.80
#